data_AF-A0A3C0THK5-F1
#
_entry.id   AF-A0A3C0THK5-F1
#
_cell.length_a   1.000
_cell.length_b   1.000
_cell.length_c   1.000
_cell.angle_alpha   90.00
_cell.angle_beta   90.00
_cell.angle_gamma   90.00
#
_symmetry.space_group_name_H-M   'P 1'
#
loop_
_entity.id
_entity.type
_entity.pdbx_description
1 polymer ?
#
loop_
_entity_poly.entity_id
_entity_poly.type
_entity_poly.pdbx_seq_one_letter_code
_entity_poly.pdbx_strand_id
1 'polypeptide(L)'
;MNRVRICARALTAVLVLACLPTGNAAAATAYRTETVYDPINVEAVVKASAPVYMSDLTTRKQINSKAVTVKANTSVKVINEKISSNIKWFRLSFLVGTKTYTGYVRNKYITLKPASPASAKIVSDAERALRVAAEATTKVKQNGTKVMLANKKAVKVIEEKYVGTAKWYKVKATVNKKSIEGYIKPKYVQLTKTKRTVKIYALTEEEFEKDMEQRGIPDIYKSYLRTLHEQYPFWEFRTYETGIKWATALKNESKIGRNLISNSKSAAWKSTDPAAYDSSTGKWKIFDGSTWVAASKEAVAYYMDPRNFLNERTIFQFELQEYQKDYHTLSGVEQILLNTPFASAKFSYTDPLTGKSAKMTYANAYMTAAVNSGVSPIHLASRSKQEVVTSATTVSGSVSGTHKQYPGIYNFYNIGATSGKDAAANGLKWASTGDTYMRPWTDPYRSIVGGAMYIGSGYINKGQNTIYLEKFNVTATDRYNHQYMTNVEAANSEALKIQKAYQNSGLLTDTPLVFSIPVYKNMPDTPAAIPSK
;
A
#
# COMPACT_ATOMS: atom_id res chain seq x y z
N MET A 1 13.69 39.37 -29.08
CA MET A 1 14.56 40.00 -28.06
C MET A 1 13.99 39.71 -26.68
N ASN A 2 14.63 38.83 -25.92
CA ASN A 2 14.87 38.95 -24.47
C ASN A 2 15.58 37.66 -24.02
N ARG A 3 16.91 37.76 -23.97
CA ARG A 3 17.81 36.77 -23.38
C ARG A 3 17.76 36.95 -21.86
N VAL A 4 17.51 35.88 -21.12
CA VAL A 4 17.84 35.83 -19.70
C VAL A 4 18.83 34.69 -19.49
N ARG A 5 20.05 35.08 -19.12
CA ARG A 5 21.16 34.23 -18.71
C ARG A 5 20.78 33.48 -17.43
N ILE A 6 20.94 32.16 -17.42
CA ILE A 6 20.99 31.38 -16.18
C ILE A 6 22.44 30.94 -15.98
N CYS A 7 23.06 31.45 -14.91
CA CYS A 7 24.39 31.08 -14.47
C CYS A 7 24.47 29.57 -14.23
N ALA A 8 25.46 28.93 -14.85
CA ALA A 8 25.90 27.60 -14.50
C ALA A 8 26.56 27.64 -13.11
N ARG A 9 25.97 26.98 -12.12
CA ARG A 9 26.69 26.52 -10.94
C ARG A 9 26.92 25.02 -11.12
N ALA A 10 28.16 24.67 -11.41
CA ALA A 10 28.64 23.31 -11.39
C ALA A 10 28.48 22.76 -9.96
N LEU A 11 27.58 21.80 -9.78
CA LEU A 11 27.60 20.91 -8.63
C LEU A 11 28.33 19.65 -9.10
N THR A 12 29.59 19.54 -8.72
CA THR A 12 30.41 18.35 -8.92
C THR A 12 29.81 17.22 -8.07
N ALA A 13 28.94 16.41 -8.67
CA ALA A 13 28.54 15.15 -8.08
C ALA A 13 29.73 14.20 -8.20
N VAL A 14 30.45 14.01 -7.08
CA VAL A 14 31.42 12.93 -6.96
C VAL A 14 30.64 11.62 -7.03
N LEU A 15 30.60 11.04 -8.22
CA LEU A 15 30.22 9.66 -8.42
C LEU A 15 31.32 8.83 -7.74
N VAL A 16 31.08 8.35 -6.52
CA VAL A 16 31.91 7.30 -5.94
C VAL A 16 31.63 6.05 -6.75
N LEU A 17 32.42 5.86 -7.81
CA LEU A 17 32.57 4.56 -8.46
C LEU A 17 33.24 3.68 -7.40
N ALA A 18 32.44 2.92 -6.66
CA ALA A 18 32.98 1.88 -5.79
C ALA A 18 33.59 0.82 -6.70
N CYS A 19 34.93 0.83 -6.77
CA CYS A 19 35.74 -0.23 -7.32
C CYS A 19 35.34 -1.54 -6.62
N LEU A 20 34.85 -2.53 -7.37
CA LEU A 20 34.54 -3.85 -6.84
C LEU A 20 35.86 -4.48 -6.33
N PRO A 21 35.98 -4.81 -5.04
CA PRO A 21 37.12 -5.58 -4.59
C PRO A 21 36.91 -7.03 -5.04
N THR A 22 37.81 -7.51 -5.91
CA THR A 22 38.09 -8.94 -6.06
C THR A 22 38.64 -9.43 -4.72
N GLY A 23 37.78 -9.99 -3.88
CA GLY A 23 38.15 -10.50 -2.58
C GLY A 23 36.96 -11.20 -1.94
N ASN A 24 37.16 -12.47 -1.61
CA ASN A 24 36.19 -13.38 -1.01
C ASN A 24 35.81 -12.93 0.43
N ALA A 25 35.10 -11.81 0.54
CA ALA A 25 34.41 -11.38 1.74
C ALA A 25 32.95 -11.82 1.59
N ALA A 26 32.44 -12.59 2.55
CA ALA A 26 31.02 -12.99 2.58
C ALA A 26 30.15 -11.76 2.30
N ALA A 27 29.49 -11.74 1.13
CA ALA A 27 28.76 -10.58 0.65
C ALA A 27 27.73 -10.18 1.72
N ALA A 28 27.81 -8.95 2.20
CA ALA A 28 26.83 -8.43 3.14
C ALA A 28 25.46 -8.50 2.46
N THR A 29 24.58 -9.38 2.95
CA THR A 29 23.27 -9.63 2.36
C THR A 29 22.46 -8.33 2.39
N ALA A 30 22.03 -7.83 1.23
CA ALA A 30 21.21 -6.64 1.13
C ALA A 30 19.97 -6.79 2.01
N TYR A 31 19.62 -5.76 2.78
CA TYR A 31 18.42 -5.77 3.63
C TYR A 31 17.71 -4.43 3.57
N ARG A 32 16.38 -4.49 3.71
CA ARG A 32 15.54 -3.32 3.96
C ARG A 32 14.98 -3.39 5.36
N THR A 33 14.51 -2.26 5.87
CA THR A 33 13.84 -2.23 7.19
C THR A 33 12.34 -2.07 7.05
N GLU A 34 11.60 -2.89 7.78
CA GLU A 34 10.14 -2.74 7.90
C GLU A 34 9.74 -2.34 9.32
N THR A 35 8.78 -1.42 9.40
CA THR A 35 8.08 -1.15 10.65
C THR A 35 6.97 -2.18 10.85
N VAL A 36 7.09 -3.00 11.89
CA VAL A 36 6.03 -3.92 12.32
C VAL A 36 5.48 -3.50 13.69
N TYR A 37 4.23 -3.85 13.94
CA TYR A 37 3.53 -3.53 15.17
C TYR A 37 3.14 -4.80 15.91
N ASP A 38 3.84 -5.10 17.01
CA ASP A 38 3.44 -6.20 17.87
C ASP A 38 2.11 -5.85 18.56
N PRO A 39 1.12 -6.76 18.55
CA PRO A 39 -0.17 -6.50 19.18
C PRO A 39 -0.01 -6.25 20.67
N ILE A 40 -1.02 -5.62 21.28
CA ILE A 40 -1.11 -5.60 22.75
C ILE A 40 -1.23 -7.06 23.19
N ASN A 41 -0.37 -7.48 24.10
CA ASN A 41 -0.39 -8.82 24.67
C ASN A 41 0.15 -8.75 26.10
N VAL A 42 -0.73 -8.44 27.05
CA VAL A 42 -0.35 -8.23 28.45
C VAL A 42 -1.03 -9.30 29.29
N GLU A 43 -0.25 -10.12 29.98
CA GLU A 43 -0.78 -11.09 30.92
C GLU A 43 -1.53 -10.39 32.06
N ALA A 44 -2.63 -11.01 32.49
CA ALA A 44 -3.50 -10.47 33.51
C ALA A 44 -4.28 -11.59 34.22
N VAL A 45 -4.85 -11.25 35.37
CA VAL A 45 -5.70 -12.16 36.16
C VAL A 45 -7.03 -11.49 36.43
N VAL A 46 -8.11 -12.26 36.40
CA VAL A 46 -9.45 -11.77 36.74
C VAL A 46 -9.59 -11.65 38.25
N LYS A 47 -9.69 -10.43 38.77
CA LYS A 47 -9.84 -10.14 40.21
C LYS A 47 -11.17 -10.64 40.78
N ALA A 48 -12.24 -10.50 40.03
CA ALA A 48 -13.58 -10.95 40.42
C ALA A 48 -14.35 -11.38 39.16
N SER A 49 -15.21 -12.40 39.29
CA SER A 49 -15.96 -12.97 38.17
C SER A 49 -16.65 -11.88 37.35
N ALA A 50 -16.38 -11.86 36.05
CA ALA A 50 -16.66 -10.71 35.21
C ALA A 50 -17.46 -11.08 33.96
N PRO A 51 -18.56 -10.36 33.67
CA PRO A 51 -19.30 -10.55 32.43
C PRO A 51 -18.47 -10.14 31.22
N VAL A 52 -18.55 -10.94 30.15
CA VAL A 52 -17.88 -10.67 28.87
C VAL A 52 -18.86 -10.09 27.87
N TYR A 53 -18.41 -9.08 27.11
CA TYR A 53 -19.18 -8.34 26.13
C TYR A 53 -18.59 -8.41 24.72
N MET A 54 -19.40 -8.08 23.73
CA MET A 54 -19.02 -7.91 22.33
C MET A 54 -18.35 -6.53 22.12
N SER A 55 -17.95 -6.22 20.87
CA SER A 55 -17.23 -4.98 20.52
C SER A 55 -18.05 -3.69 20.68
N ASP A 56 -19.39 -3.83 20.71
CA ASP A 56 -20.35 -2.77 21.04
C ASP A 56 -20.32 -2.36 22.53
N LEU A 57 -19.69 -3.17 23.39
CA LEU A 57 -19.56 -2.98 24.84
C LEU A 57 -20.89 -3.04 25.62
N THR A 58 -21.98 -3.44 24.98
CA THR A 58 -23.33 -3.52 25.56
C THR A 58 -23.88 -4.94 25.49
N THR A 59 -23.65 -5.66 24.40
CA THR A 59 -24.16 -7.01 24.17
C THR A 59 -23.30 -8.05 24.90
N ARG A 60 -23.92 -8.94 25.68
CA ARG A 60 -23.21 -10.04 26.35
C ARG A 60 -22.72 -11.05 25.34
N LYS A 61 -21.44 -11.42 25.42
CA LYS A 61 -20.89 -12.53 24.63
C LYS A 61 -21.58 -13.82 25.03
N GLN A 62 -22.03 -14.60 24.05
CA GLN A 62 -22.63 -15.92 24.24
C GLN A 62 -21.73 -17.01 23.64
N ILE A 63 -21.72 -18.19 24.26
CA ILE A 63 -21.18 -19.43 23.69
C ILE A 63 -22.27 -20.48 23.88
N ASN A 64 -22.70 -21.15 22.81
CA ASN A 64 -23.81 -22.10 22.83
C ASN A 64 -25.06 -21.51 23.53
N SER A 65 -25.42 -20.28 23.14
CA SER A 65 -26.54 -19.50 23.70
C SER A 65 -26.48 -19.21 25.21
N LYS A 66 -25.31 -19.39 25.85
CA LYS A 66 -25.09 -19.07 27.27
C LYS A 66 -24.15 -17.89 27.46
N ALA A 67 -24.51 -17.00 28.37
CA ALA A 67 -23.77 -15.77 28.61
C ALA A 67 -22.42 -16.07 29.26
N VAL A 68 -21.35 -15.55 28.66
CA VAL A 68 -19.99 -15.83 29.12
C VAL A 68 -19.65 -14.93 30.31
N THR A 69 -19.10 -15.56 31.34
CA THR A 69 -18.50 -14.92 32.52
C THR A 69 -17.12 -15.55 32.72
N VAL A 70 -16.07 -14.73 32.80
CA VAL A 70 -14.74 -15.24 33.17
C VAL A 70 -14.65 -15.27 34.69
N LYS A 71 -14.32 -16.43 35.27
CA LYS A 71 -14.29 -16.63 36.73
C LYS A 71 -13.14 -15.85 37.37
N ALA A 72 -13.30 -15.48 38.64
CA ALA A 72 -12.19 -14.95 39.45
C ALA A 72 -10.97 -15.90 39.41
N ASN A 73 -9.78 -15.33 39.53
CA ASN A 73 -8.47 -15.98 39.46
C ASN A 73 -8.13 -16.65 38.11
N THR A 74 -8.96 -16.49 37.08
CA THR A 74 -8.62 -16.97 35.73
C THR A 74 -7.48 -16.15 35.14
N SER A 75 -6.44 -16.82 34.67
CA SER A 75 -5.36 -16.21 33.87
C SER A 75 -5.85 -15.89 32.47
N VAL A 76 -5.61 -14.66 32.02
CA VAL A 76 -6.06 -14.13 30.74
C VAL A 76 -4.98 -13.26 30.11
N LYS A 77 -5.14 -12.93 28.82
CA LYS A 77 -4.28 -11.96 28.12
C LYS A 77 -5.11 -10.77 27.67
N VAL A 78 -4.70 -9.56 28.02
CA VAL A 78 -5.25 -8.32 27.45
C VAL A 78 -4.67 -8.14 26.05
N ILE A 79 -5.53 -8.15 25.05
CA ILE A 79 -5.17 -8.08 23.62
C ILE A 79 -5.60 -6.77 22.94
N ASN A 80 -6.45 -5.98 23.59
CA ASN A 80 -6.83 -4.64 23.16
C ASN A 80 -7.39 -3.81 24.32
N GLU A 81 -7.46 -2.49 24.16
CA GLU A 81 -8.07 -1.57 25.11
C GLU A 81 -9.00 -0.57 24.39
N LYS A 82 -10.19 -0.35 24.93
CA LYS A 82 -11.14 0.66 24.46
C LYS A 82 -11.61 1.51 25.64
N ILE A 83 -11.73 2.82 25.43
CA ILE A 83 -12.34 3.74 26.38
C ILE A 83 -13.66 4.21 25.75
N SER A 84 -14.77 4.04 26.47
CA SER A 84 -16.10 4.45 26.02
C SER A 84 -16.88 4.95 27.22
N SER A 85 -17.47 6.15 27.11
CA SER A 85 -18.21 6.82 28.19
C SER A 85 -17.42 6.88 29.50
N ASN A 86 -16.13 7.24 29.43
CA ASN A 86 -15.17 7.26 30.55
C ASN A 86 -14.93 5.90 31.25
N ILE A 87 -15.46 4.80 30.69
CA ILE A 87 -15.21 3.44 31.16
C ILE A 87 -14.11 2.82 30.32
N LYS A 88 -13.12 2.24 31.00
CA LYS A 88 -12.05 1.48 30.37
C LYS A 88 -12.44 0.00 30.26
N TRP A 89 -12.30 -0.52 29.05
CA TRP A 89 -12.57 -1.90 28.69
C TRP A 89 -11.29 -2.56 28.14
N PHE A 90 -11.02 -3.76 28.60
CA PHE A 90 -10.00 -4.63 28.02
C PHE A 90 -10.66 -5.70 27.17
N ARG A 91 -10.17 -5.87 25.94
CA ARG A 91 -10.46 -7.09 25.18
C ARG A 91 -9.50 -8.16 25.69
N LEU A 92 -10.06 -9.24 26.20
CA LEU A 92 -9.32 -10.37 26.72
C LEU A 92 -9.26 -11.49 25.69
N SER A 93 -8.21 -12.30 25.77
CA SER A 93 -8.11 -13.66 25.26
C SER A 93 -8.10 -14.61 26.45
N PHE A 94 -8.97 -15.61 26.44
CA PHE A 94 -9.16 -16.56 27.53
C PHE A 94 -9.65 -17.91 27.01
N LEU A 95 -9.39 -18.97 27.77
CA LEU A 95 -9.81 -20.33 27.43
C LEU A 95 -11.20 -20.64 27.99
N VAL A 96 -11.99 -21.40 27.23
CA VAL A 96 -13.19 -22.11 27.72
C VAL A 96 -13.05 -23.55 27.25
N GLY A 97 -12.77 -24.47 28.19
CA GLY A 97 -12.24 -25.79 27.84
C GLY A 97 -10.87 -25.65 27.16
N THR A 98 -10.71 -26.27 25.99
CA THR A 98 -9.49 -26.18 25.17
C THR A 98 -9.51 -25.07 24.12
N LYS A 99 -10.65 -24.39 23.95
CA LYS A 99 -10.84 -23.37 22.90
C LYS A 99 -10.57 -21.97 23.43
N THR A 100 -9.86 -21.17 22.64
CA THR A 100 -9.60 -19.76 22.93
C THR A 100 -10.75 -18.88 22.44
N TYR A 101 -11.23 -18.00 23.32
CA TYR A 101 -12.26 -17.00 23.01
C TYR A 101 -11.74 -15.60 23.32
N THR A 102 -12.36 -14.60 22.67
CA THR A 102 -12.09 -13.18 22.96
C THR A 102 -13.36 -12.40 23.25
N GLY A 103 -13.24 -11.37 24.08
CA GLY A 103 -14.35 -10.45 24.39
C GLY A 103 -13.94 -9.34 25.35
N TYR A 104 -14.82 -8.37 25.57
CA TYR A 104 -14.53 -7.17 26.35
C TYR A 104 -14.98 -7.31 27.81
N VAL A 105 -14.12 -6.89 28.73
CA VAL A 105 -14.39 -6.87 30.18
C VAL A 105 -13.92 -5.52 30.74
N ARG A 106 -14.66 -4.95 31.71
CA ARG A 106 -14.27 -3.69 32.34
C ARG A 106 -12.95 -3.85 33.11
N ASN A 107 -12.06 -2.88 33.00
CA ASN A 107 -10.72 -2.93 33.61
C ASN A 107 -10.73 -3.09 35.15
N LYS A 108 -11.83 -2.73 35.82
CA LYS A 108 -11.98 -2.87 37.27
C LYS A 108 -11.94 -4.33 37.75
N TYR A 109 -12.27 -5.27 36.87
CA TYR A 109 -12.26 -6.71 37.16
C TYR A 109 -10.93 -7.39 36.82
N ILE A 110 -9.97 -6.68 36.24
CA ILE A 110 -8.78 -7.29 35.65
C ILE A 110 -7.54 -6.67 36.28
N THR A 111 -6.62 -7.49 36.77
CA THR A 111 -5.33 -7.05 37.29
C THR A 111 -4.23 -7.41 36.32
N LEU A 112 -3.52 -6.40 35.82
CA LEU A 112 -2.39 -6.63 34.92
C LEU A 112 -1.23 -7.33 35.67
N LYS A 113 -0.63 -8.31 35.00
CA LYS A 113 0.56 -9.06 35.44
C LYS A 113 1.58 -9.10 34.30
N PRO A 114 2.07 -7.94 33.83
CA PRO A 114 2.99 -7.89 32.70
C PRO A 114 4.29 -8.68 33.02
N ALA A 115 4.59 -9.72 32.24
CA ALA A 115 5.87 -10.43 32.33
C ALA A 115 7.08 -9.54 31.96
N SER A 116 6.83 -8.50 31.16
CA SER A 116 7.77 -7.43 30.86
C SER A 116 7.02 -6.09 30.70
N PRO A 117 7.69 -4.93 30.86
CA PRO A 117 7.01 -3.63 30.86
C PRO A 117 6.14 -3.40 29.60
N ALA A 118 4.84 -3.29 29.79
CA ALA A 118 3.86 -3.23 28.71
C ALA A 118 3.83 -1.83 28.05
N SER A 119 3.90 -1.79 26.72
CA SER A 119 3.81 -0.54 25.95
C SER A 119 2.48 0.19 26.18
N ALA A 120 2.57 1.47 26.50
CA ALA A 120 1.41 2.32 26.73
C ALA A 120 1.70 3.78 26.34
N LYS A 121 0.66 4.60 26.34
CA LYS A 121 0.76 6.05 26.20
C LYS A 121 -0.13 6.76 27.20
N ILE A 122 0.24 7.98 27.55
CA ILE A 122 -0.62 8.86 28.34
C ILE A 122 -1.81 9.31 27.50
N VAL A 123 -3.02 9.23 28.08
CA VAL A 123 -4.27 9.75 27.51
C VAL A 123 -4.94 10.61 28.58
N SER A 124 -4.88 11.94 28.46
CA SER A 124 -5.54 12.82 29.44
C SER A 124 -5.66 14.27 28.99
N ASP A 125 -6.70 14.94 29.49
CA ASP A 125 -6.90 16.39 29.44
C ASP A 125 -6.61 17.10 30.79
N ALA A 126 -6.34 16.36 31.88
CA ALA A 126 -5.94 16.92 33.20
C ALA A 126 -5.03 15.98 34.03
N GLU A 127 -4.20 16.56 34.90
CA GLU A 127 -3.19 15.96 35.81
C GLU A 127 -2.31 14.82 35.25
N ARG A 128 -1.01 15.11 35.04
CA ARG A 128 -0.01 14.20 34.45
C ARG A 128 1.23 13.97 35.32
N ALA A 129 1.15 14.39 36.58
CA ALA A 129 2.25 14.30 37.50
C ALA A 129 2.41 12.85 37.98
N LEU A 130 3.60 12.27 37.76
CA LEU A 130 3.94 11.00 38.38
C LEU A 130 4.04 11.17 39.90
N ARG A 131 3.50 10.23 40.68
CA ARG A 131 3.64 10.19 42.13
C ARG A 131 4.78 9.26 42.53
N VAL A 132 5.49 9.58 43.62
CA VAL A 132 6.62 8.77 44.10
C VAL A 132 6.16 7.40 44.61
N ALA A 133 4.94 7.32 45.15
CA ALA A 133 4.27 6.09 45.56
C ALA A 133 2.77 6.15 45.21
N ALA A 134 2.10 4.99 45.22
CA ALA A 134 0.65 4.94 45.07
C ALA A 134 -0.03 5.73 46.21
N GLU A 135 -1.10 6.48 45.89
CA GLU A 135 -1.79 7.45 46.76
C GLU A 135 -0.96 8.63 47.31
N ALA A 136 0.37 8.64 47.20
CA ALA A 136 1.18 9.74 47.69
C ALA A 136 0.80 11.10 47.06
N THR A 137 0.80 12.17 47.85
CA THR A 137 0.64 13.54 47.35
C THR A 137 1.94 14.04 46.69
N THR A 138 3.09 13.54 47.15
CA THR A 138 4.42 13.85 46.63
C THR A 138 4.60 13.39 45.18
N LYS A 139 5.05 14.32 44.34
CA LYS A 139 5.30 14.09 42.92
C LYS A 139 6.77 13.77 42.66
N VAL A 140 7.03 12.93 41.67
CA VAL A 140 8.39 12.68 41.17
C VAL A 140 8.94 14.00 40.63
N LYS A 141 10.17 14.33 41.03
CA LYS A 141 10.90 15.52 40.56
C LYS A 141 12.15 15.08 39.79
N GLN A 142 12.51 15.85 38.77
CA GLN A 142 13.78 15.75 38.06
C GLN A 142 14.40 17.14 38.05
N ASN A 143 15.61 17.28 38.59
CA ASN A 143 16.29 18.57 38.77
C ASN A 143 15.38 19.61 39.47
N GLY A 144 14.75 19.24 40.59
CA GLY A 144 13.84 20.10 41.37
C GLY A 144 12.44 20.33 40.76
N THR A 145 12.24 20.02 39.47
CA THR A 145 10.98 20.26 38.75
C THR A 145 10.08 19.04 38.75
N LYS A 146 8.77 19.22 38.98
CA LYS A 146 7.77 18.13 38.95
C LYS A 146 7.72 17.50 37.56
N VAL A 147 7.81 16.17 37.48
CA VAL A 147 7.68 15.46 36.21
C VAL A 147 6.22 15.44 35.77
N MET A 148 5.95 16.09 34.64
CA MET A 148 4.67 16.07 33.95
C MET A 148 4.79 15.34 32.62
N LEU A 149 4.02 14.27 32.40
CA LEU A 149 4.04 13.53 31.14
C LEU A 149 3.05 14.09 30.12
N ALA A 150 3.51 14.58 28.97
CA ALA A 150 2.66 15.13 27.92
C ALA A 150 1.59 14.14 27.39
N ASN A 151 0.56 14.66 26.70
CA ASN A 151 -0.46 13.81 26.07
C ASN A 151 0.23 12.92 25.07
N LYS A 152 -0.24 11.68 24.91
CA LYS A 152 0.33 10.72 23.97
C LYS A 152 1.80 10.38 24.25
N LYS A 153 2.38 10.85 25.36
CA LYS A 153 3.74 10.47 25.76
C LYS A 153 3.78 8.97 25.94
N ALA A 154 4.72 8.32 25.26
CA ALA A 154 4.97 6.89 25.41
C ALA A 154 5.51 6.59 26.80
N VAL A 155 4.97 5.53 27.41
CA VAL A 155 5.35 5.02 28.73
C VAL A 155 5.34 3.48 28.69
N LYS A 156 5.90 2.84 29.71
CA LYS A 156 5.79 1.40 29.92
C LYS A 156 5.10 1.14 31.26
N VAL A 157 4.04 0.34 31.28
CA VAL A 157 3.42 -0.13 32.53
C VAL A 157 4.27 -1.27 33.07
N ILE A 158 4.88 -1.05 34.23
CA ILE A 158 5.72 -2.06 34.90
C ILE A 158 4.87 -2.93 35.82
N GLU A 159 3.94 -2.31 36.54
CA GLU A 159 3.20 -2.97 37.62
C GLU A 159 1.81 -2.33 37.78
N GLU A 160 0.82 -3.14 38.16
CA GLU A 160 -0.44 -2.66 38.72
C GLU A 160 -0.44 -2.89 40.23
N LYS A 161 -0.70 -1.83 41.01
CA LYS A 161 -0.77 -1.85 42.47
C LYS A 161 -2.11 -1.33 42.98
N TYR A 162 -2.64 -1.95 44.03
CA TYR A 162 -3.77 -1.43 44.78
C TYR A 162 -3.31 -0.82 46.10
N VAL A 163 -3.92 0.30 46.48
CA VAL A 163 -3.87 0.86 47.84
C VAL A 163 -5.31 1.09 48.25
N GLY A 164 -5.80 0.30 49.21
CA GLY A 164 -7.24 0.18 49.46
C GLY A 164 -8.00 -0.26 48.21
N THR A 165 -9.04 0.50 47.82
CA THR A 165 -9.83 0.24 46.61
C THR A 165 -9.25 0.91 45.35
N ALA A 166 -8.27 1.80 45.52
CA ALA A 166 -7.70 2.59 44.43
C ALA A 166 -6.65 1.80 43.65
N LYS A 167 -6.83 1.75 42.33
CA LYS A 167 -5.90 1.13 41.40
C LYS A 167 -4.89 2.15 40.88
N TRP A 168 -3.62 1.76 40.85
CA TRP A 168 -2.49 2.54 40.36
C TRP A 168 -1.64 1.73 39.40
N TYR A 169 -1.08 2.38 38.38
CA TYR A 169 -0.02 1.80 37.56
C TYR A 169 1.31 2.44 37.92
N LYS A 170 2.31 1.60 38.18
CA LYS A 170 3.71 2.02 38.15
C LYS A 170 4.14 2.06 36.70
N VAL A 171 4.59 3.22 36.23
CA VAL A 171 5.00 3.42 34.85
C VAL A 171 6.44 3.90 34.77
N LYS A 172 7.14 3.47 33.72
CA LYS A 172 8.45 3.98 33.30
C LYS A 172 8.27 4.94 32.13
N ALA A 173 8.94 6.08 32.16
CA ALA A 173 8.93 7.05 31.07
C ALA A 173 10.33 7.61 30.85
N THR A 174 10.64 8.01 29.62
CA THR A 174 11.88 8.75 29.32
C THR A 174 11.57 10.24 29.25
N VAL A 175 12.15 11.01 30.18
CA VAL A 175 12.01 12.46 30.26
C VAL A 175 13.41 13.08 30.30
N ASN A 176 13.67 14.03 29.40
CA ASN A 176 14.99 14.65 29.22
C ASN A 176 16.12 13.61 29.11
N LYS A 177 15.92 12.60 28.25
CA LYS A 177 16.84 11.45 28.01
C LYS A 177 17.12 10.55 29.22
N LYS A 178 16.55 10.82 30.40
CA LYS A 178 16.67 9.95 31.58
C LYS A 178 15.41 9.12 31.78
N SER A 179 15.60 7.90 32.26
CA SER A 179 14.50 7.04 32.67
C SER A 179 14.01 7.45 34.05
N ILE A 180 12.69 7.58 34.19
CA ILE A 180 12.01 7.87 35.45
C ILE A 180 10.86 6.89 35.67
N GLU A 181 10.59 6.58 36.93
CA GLU A 181 9.46 5.74 37.33
C GLU A 181 8.56 6.48 38.30
N GLY A 182 7.27 6.13 38.29
CA GLY A 182 6.32 6.64 39.27
C GLY A 182 4.92 6.09 39.06
N TYR A 183 4.02 6.47 39.94
CA TYR A 183 2.65 5.96 39.97
C TYR A 183 1.67 6.95 39.35
N ILE A 184 0.73 6.42 38.56
CA ILE A 184 -0.33 7.18 37.90
C ILE A 184 -1.63 6.37 37.87
N LYS A 185 -2.79 7.05 37.87
CA LYS A 185 -4.09 6.37 37.80
C LYS A 185 -4.30 5.72 36.43
N PRO A 186 -4.86 4.50 36.35
CA PRO A 186 -5.09 3.77 35.10
C PRO A 186 -5.88 4.54 34.04
N LYS A 187 -6.81 5.42 34.44
CA LYS A 187 -7.60 6.23 33.51
C LYS A 187 -6.75 7.11 32.59
N TYR A 188 -5.51 7.42 32.99
CA TYR A 188 -4.59 8.26 32.23
C TYR A 188 -3.62 7.50 31.32
N VAL A 189 -3.68 6.17 31.31
CA VAL A 189 -2.69 5.33 30.62
C VAL A 189 -3.41 4.35 29.71
N GLN A 190 -3.21 4.43 28.40
CA GLN A 190 -3.79 3.50 27.43
C GLN A 190 -2.71 2.54 26.92
N LEU A 191 -2.94 1.23 26.99
CA LEU A 191 -2.05 0.24 26.37
C LEU A 191 -1.96 0.44 24.85
N THR A 192 -0.79 0.21 24.27
CA THR A 192 -0.53 0.40 22.85
C THR A 192 0.21 -0.78 22.25
N LYS A 193 0.03 -0.99 20.94
CA LYS A 193 0.91 -1.86 20.16
C LYS A 193 2.36 -1.39 20.29
N THR A 194 3.31 -2.32 20.21
CA THR A 194 4.74 -2.00 20.22
C THR A 194 5.22 -1.83 18.78
N LYS A 195 5.76 -0.67 18.45
CA LYS A 195 6.43 -0.44 17.17
C LYS A 195 7.84 -1.04 17.26
N ARG A 196 8.22 -1.91 16.33
CA ARG A 196 9.61 -2.38 16.16
C ARG A 196 10.01 -2.31 14.70
N THR A 197 11.31 -2.15 14.47
CA THR A 197 11.91 -2.18 13.14
C THR A 197 12.60 -3.53 12.97
N VAL A 198 12.27 -4.24 11.90
CA VAL A 198 12.89 -5.53 11.55
C VAL A 198 13.66 -5.39 10.25
N LYS A 199 14.74 -6.16 10.10
CA LYS A 199 15.46 -6.29 8.83
C LYS A 199 14.83 -7.40 8.02
N ILE A 200 14.53 -7.13 6.76
CA ILE A 200 14.10 -8.10 5.75
C ILE A 200 15.25 -8.23 4.77
N TYR A 201 15.81 -9.43 4.68
CA TYR A 201 16.95 -9.72 3.82
C TYR A 201 16.46 -10.09 2.42
N ALA A 202 17.19 -9.63 1.42
CA ALA A 202 17.01 -10.10 0.05
C ALA A 202 17.40 -11.58 -0.05
N LEU A 203 16.82 -12.26 -1.04
CA LEU A 203 17.22 -13.61 -1.39
C LEU A 203 18.66 -13.61 -1.89
N THR A 204 19.47 -14.53 -1.38
CA THR A 204 20.75 -14.89 -2.00
C THR A 204 20.52 -15.46 -3.40
N GLU A 205 21.58 -15.54 -4.21
CA GLU A 205 21.50 -16.14 -5.55
C GLU A 205 20.96 -17.58 -5.50
N GLU A 206 21.44 -18.40 -4.55
CA GLU A 206 20.96 -19.78 -4.37
C GLU A 206 19.48 -19.85 -3.97
N GLU A 207 19.03 -18.96 -3.07
CA GLU A 207 17.62 -18.88 -2.69
C GLU A 207 16.75 -18.37 -3.83
N PHE A 208 17.27 -17.44 -4.65
CA PHE A 208 16.57 -16.92 -5.82
C PHE A 208 16.40 -17.98 -6.92
N GLU A 209 17.43 -18.80 -7.19
CA GLU A 209 17.30 -19.94 -8.10
C GLU A 209 16.24 -20.93 -7.63
N LYS A 210 16.24 -21.28 -6.33
CA LYS A 210 15.20 -22.15 -5.74
C LYS A 210 13.81 -21.54 -5.83
N ASP A 211 13.67 -20.23 -5.61
CA ASP A 211 12.39 -19.52 -5.75
C ASP A 211 11.88 -19.56 -7.21
N MET A 212 12.76 -19.34 -8.19
CA MET A 212 12.42 -19.47 -9.62
C MET A 212 11.98 -20.89 -9.98
N GLU A 213 12.66 -21.92 -9.48
CA GLU A 213 12.28 -23.32 -9.68
C GLU A 213 10.92 -23.65 -9.05
N GLN A 214 10.69 -23.25 -7.79
CA GLN A 214 9.43 -23.47 -7.08
C GLN A 214 8.23 -22.81 -7.77
N ARG A 215 8.46 -21.65 -8.40
CA ARG A 215 7.44 -20.91 -9.15
C ARG A 215 7.25 -21.41 -10.58
N GLY A 216 8.08 -22.35 -11.04
CA GLY A 216 8.00 -22.87 -12.40
C GLY A 216 8.37 -21.85 -13.47
N ILE A 217 9.28 -20.92 -13.19
CA ILE A 217 9.76 -19.93 -14.17
C ILE A 217 10.46 -20.70 -15.32
N PRO A 218 10.01 -20.57 -16.59
CA PRO A 218 10.65 -21.25 -17.70
C PRO A 218 12.08 -20.73 -17.96
N ASP A 219 12.99 -21.61 -18.38
CA ASP A 219 14.42 -21.28 -18.55
C ASP A 219 14.67 -20.09 -19.49
N ILE A 220 13.85 -19.92 -20.52
CA ILE A 220 13.92 -18.81 -21.49
C ILE A 220 13.69 -17.43 -20.87
N TYR A 221 13.28 -17.34 -19.60
CA TYR A 221 13.12 -16.09 -18.85
C TYR A 221 14.23 -15.86 -17.82
N LYS A 222 14.89 -16.92 -17.31
CA LYS A 222 15.72 -16.87 -16.10
C LYS A 222 16.89 -15.88 -16.20
N SER A 223 17.55 -15.79 -17.36
CA SER A 223 18.68 -14.86 -17.56
C SER A 223 18.30 -13.39 -17.35
N TYR A 224 17.13 -12.98 -17.84
CA TYR A 224 16.62 -11.61 -17.64
C TYR A 224 16.31 -11.34 -16.17
N LEU A 225 15.71 -12.32 -15.48
CA LEU A 225 15.30 -12.17 -14.09
C LEU A 225 16.49 -12.13 -13.13
N ARG A 226 17.57 -12.88 -13.41
CA ARG A 226 18.83 -12.77 -12.66
C ARG A 226 19.40 -11.36 -12.71
N THR A 227 19.51 -10.78 -13.91
CA THR A 227 19.99 -9.40 -14.10
C THR A 227 19.15 -8.40 -13.33
N LEU A 228 17.83 -8.57 -13.32
CA LEU A 228 16.91 -7.71 -12.58
C LEU A 228 17.01 -7.90 -11.07
N HIS A 229 17.14 -9.14 -10.58
CA HIS A 229 17.28 -9.46 -9.17
C HIS A 229 18.58 -8.91 -8.59
N GLU A 230 19.68 -9.01 -9.35
CA GLU A 230 20.98 -8.42 -8.96
C GLU A 230 20.87 -6.90 -8.74
N GLN A 231 20.12 -6.20 -9.60
CA GLN A 231 19.90 -4.76 -9.50
C GLN A 231 18.85 -4.38 -8.44
N TYR A 232 17.80 -5.20 -8.30
CA TYR A 232 16.63 -4.95 -7.47
C TYR A 232 16.26 -6.18 -6.63
N PRO A 233 17.01 -6.44 -5.55
CA PRO A 233 16.98 -7.73 -4.86
C PRO A 233 15.74 -7.96 -3.97
N PHE A 234 14.81 -6.99 -3.95
CA PHE A 234 13.50 -7.09 -3.29
C PHE A 234 12.32 -7.15 -4.27
N TRP A 235 12.59 -7.21 -5.57
CA TRP A 235 11.57 -7.47 -6.57
C TRP A 235 11.25 -8.96 -6.59
N GLU A 236 9.96 -9.28 -6.71
CA GLU A 236 9.48 -10.65 -6.83
C GLU A 236 8.94 -10.88 -8.24
N PHE A 237 9.35 -11.99 -8.85
CA PHE A 237 8.90 -12.38 -10.18
C PHE A 237 8.00 -13.60 -10.08
N ARG A 238 6.81 -13.49 -10.66
CA ARG A 238 5.80 -14.55 -10.75
C ARG A 238 5.46 -14.80 -12.20
N THR A 239 5.06 -16.02 -12.54
CA THR A 239 4.43 -16.30 -13.83
C THR A 239 2.93 -16.11 -13.75
N TYR A 240 2.36 -15.60 -14.84
CA TYR A 240 0.95 -15.75 -15.15
C TYR A 240 0.82 -16.77 -16.28
N GLU A 241 0.47 -18.00 -15.91
CA GLU A 241 0.25 -19.08 -16.86
C GLU A 241 -1.01 -18.82 -17.70
N THR A 242 -0.83 -18.30 -18.91
CA THR A 242 -1.96 -17.94 -19.78
C THR A 242 -2.78 -19.16 -20.18
N GLY A 243 -2.15 -20.34 -20.23
CA GLY A 243 -2.73 -21.57 -20.74
C GLY A 243 -2.85 -21.62 -22.27
N ILE A 244 -2.39 -20.59 -22.99
CA ILE A 244 -2.61 -20.38 -24.42
C ILE A 244 -1.33 -20.70 -25.20
N LYS A 245 -1.44 -21.38 -26.34
CA LYS A 245 -0.31 -21.54 -27.28
C LYS A 245 0.08 -20.19 -27.88
N TRP A 246 1.37 -19.86 -27.91
CA TRP A 246 1.90 -18.60 -28.45
C TRP A 246 1.32 -18.25 -29.83
N ALA A 247 1.36 -19.21 -30.77
CA ALA A 247 0.82 -19.03 -32.12
C ALA A 247 -0.69 -18.70 -32.14
N THR A 248 -1.46 -19.26 -31.19
CA THR A 248 -2.90 -18.99 -31.04
C THR A 248 -3.15 -17.59 -30.48
N ALA A 249 -2.37 -17.16 -29.48
CA ALA A 249 -2.44 -15.79 -28.96
C ALA A 249 -2.11 -14.79 -30.06
N LEU A 250 -0.99 -14.99 -30.77
CA LEU A 250 -0.54 -14.11 -31.84
C LEU A 250 -1.58 -14.02 -32.96
N LYS A 251 -2.14 -15.15 -33.41
CA LYS A 251 -3.20 -15.15 -34.43
C LYS A 251 -4.42 -14.31 -34.02
N ASN A 252 -4.83 -14.38 -32.75
CA ASN A 252 -5.99 -13.63 -32.27
C ASN A 252 -5.70 -12.14 -32.08
N GLU A 253 -4.51 -11.81 -31.57
CA GLU A 253 -4.06 -10.42 -31.41
C GLU A 253 -3.77 -9.73 -32.74
N SER A 254 -3.32 -10.47 -33.76
CA SER A 254 -3.08 -9.95 -35.11
C SER A 254 -4.33 -9.85 -35.99
N LYS A 255 -5.54 -10.02 -35.45
CA LYS A 255 -6.77 -9.72 -36.20
C LYS A 255 -6.78 -8.25 -36.62
N ILE A 256 -7.06 -7.98 -37.89
CA ILE A 256 -7.03 -6.64 -38.46
C ILE A 256 -7.93 -5.68 -37.68
N GLY A 257 -7.37 -4.52 -37.32
CA GLY A 257 -8.06 -3.48 -36.55
C GLY A 257 -8.03 -3.66 -35.02
N ARG A 258 -7.51 -4.78 -34.49
CA ARG A 258 -7.44 -5.02 -33.04
C ARG A 258 -6.28 -4.28 -32.38
N ASN A 259 -5.09 -4.48 -32.92
CA ASN A 259 -3.88 -3.79 -32.50
C ASN A 259 -3.54 -2.75 -33.56
N LEU A 260 -3.50 -1.49 -33.13
CA LEU A 260 -3.22 -0.34 -33.97
C LEU A 260 -1.83 0.21 -33.66
N ILE A 261 -1.27 0.93 -34.62
CA ILE A 261 0.00 1.62 -34.51
C ILE A 261 -0.02 2.91 -35.32
N SER A 262 0.83 3.87 -34.98
CA SER A 262 0.93 5.14 -35.71
C SER A 262 1.34 4.90 -37.17
N ASN A 263 0.63 5.53 -38.11
CA ASN A 263 0.96 5.47 -39.54
C ASN A 263 2.35 6.06 -39.86
N SER A 264 2.92 6.87 -38.95
CA SER A 264 4.28 7.40 -39.08
C SER A 264 5.39 6.36 -38.90
N LYS A 265 5.08 5.15 -38.42
CA LYS A 265 6.06 4.05 -38.36
C LYS A 265 6.38 3.54 -39.77
N SER A 266 7.54 2.89 -39.90
CA SER A 266 7.95 2.25 -41.16
C SER A 266 7.04 1.08 -41.53
N ALA A 267 7.14 0.65 -42.79
CA ALA A 267 6.25 -0.37 -43.35
C ALA A 267 6.27 -1.70 -42.57
N ALA A 268 7.43 -2.11 -42.02
CA ALA A 268 7.57 -3.36 -41.28
C ALA A 268 6.71 -3.44 -40.00
N TRP A 269 6.30 -2.28 -39.46
CA TRP A 269 5.44 -2.20 -38.27
C TRP A 269 3.94 -2.24 -38.60
N LYS A 270 3.57 -2.10 -39.87
CA LYS A 270 2.19 -1.90 -40.33
C LYS A 270 1.72 -3.11 -41.14
N SER A 271 0.49 -3.54 -40.94
CA SER A 271 -0.05 -4.72 -41.62
C SER A 271 -0.17 -4.47 -43.12
N THR A 272 0.36 -5.37 -43.95
CA THR A 272 0.18 -5.38 -45.41
C THR A 272 -0.97 -6.28 -45.86
N ASP A 273 -1.81 -6.75 -44.92
CA ASP A 273 -3.04 -7.48 -45.23
C ASP A 273 -3.94 -6.63 -46.16
N PRO A 274 -4.58 -7.21 -47.20
CA PRO A 274 -5.44 -6.47 -48.12
C PRO A 274 -6.57 -5.67 -47.46
N ALA A 275 -7.03 -6.06 -46.26
CA ALA A 275 -8.03 -5.30 -45.50
C ALA A 275 -7.47 -4.05 -44.80
N ALA A 276 -6.13 -3.95 -44.69
CA ALA A 276 -5.41 -2.87 -44.01
C ALA A 276 -4.51 -2.05 -44.94
N TYR A 277 -4.17 -2.56 -46.12
CA TYR A 277 -3.21 -1.96 -47.05
C TYR A 277 -3.67 -2.09 -48.50
N ASP A 278 -3.68 -0.97 -49.20
CA ASP A 278 -3.92 -0.93 -50.63
C ASP A 278 -2.58 -0.95 -51.38
N SER A 279 -2.26 -2.11 -51.96
CA SER A 279 -1.03 -2.32 -52.73
C SER A 279 -0.95 -1.50 -54.02
N SER A 280 -2.07 -1.04 -54.57
CA SER A 280 -2.08 -0.23 -55.80
C SER A 280 -1.70 1.23 -55.54
N THR A 281 -2.08 1.76 -54.38
CA THR A 281 -1.81 3.15 -54.00
C THR A 281 -0.66 3.29 -52.99
N GLY A 282 -0.22 2.17 -52.41
CA GLY A 282 0.80 2.14 -51.37
C GLY A 282 0.34 2.71 -50.02
N LYS A 283 -0.99 2.80 -49.79
CA LYS A 283 -1.56 3.46 -48.61
C LYS A 283 -2.14 2.46 -47.62
N TRP A 284 -1.90 2.72 -46.34
CA TRP A 284 -2.56 2.01 -45.23
C TRP A 284 -3.91 2.64 -44.90
N LYS A 285 -4.89 1.78 -44.65
CA LYS A 285 -6.22 2.17 -44.17
C LYS A 285 -6.14 2.65 -42.72
N ILE A 286 -6.75 3.81 -42.45
CA ILE A 286 -6.90 4.35 -41.09
C ILE A 286 -8.06 3.64 -40.40
N PHE A 287 -7.83 3.16 -39.18
CA PHE A 287 -8.82 2.46 -38.35
C PHE A 287 -9.32 3.31 -37.17
N ASP A 288 -8.52 4.26 -36.69
CA ASP A 288 -8.90 5.14 -35.57
C ASP A 288 -8.28 6.54 -35.73
N GLY A 289 -9.04 7.57 -35.38
CA GLY A 289 -8.68 8.97 -35.60
C GLY A 289 -8.27 9.26 -37.04
N SER A 290 -7.17 10.00 -37.21
CA SER A 290 -6.61 10.36 -38.52
C SER A 290 -5.27 9.69 -38.84
N THR A 291 -4.69 8.93 -37.90
CA THR A 291 -3.30 8.47 -38.00
C THR A 291 -3.07 7.02 -37.56
N TRP A 292 -4.07 6.31 -37.02
CA TRP A 292 -3.86 4.94 -36.52
C TRP A 292 -4.24 3.89 -37.57
N VAL A 293 -3.31 2.99 -37.86
CA VAL A 293 -3.45 1.90 -38.85
C VAL A 293 -3.23 0.55 -38.17
N ALA A 294 -3.62 -0.55 -38.82
CA ALA A 294 -3.42 -1.88 -38.25
C ALA A 294 -1.91 -2.22 -38.12
N ALA A 295 -1.51 -2.72 -36.96
CA ALA A 295 -0.15 -3.19 -36.71
C ALA A 295 0.14 -4.49 -37.47
N SER A 296 1.39 -4.68 -37.92
CA SER A 296 1.83 -5.94 -38.52
C SER A 296 1.84 -7.08 -37.50
N LYS A 297 1.82 -8.33 -37.98
CA LYS A 297 1.94 -9.50 -37.11
C LYS A 297 3.26 -9.49 -36.33
N GLU A 298 4.33 -9.00 -36.95
CA GLU A 298 5.66 -8.86 -36.38
C GLU A 298 5.68 -7.81 -35.26
N ALA A 299 5.01 -6.67 -35.46
CA ALA A 299 4.85 -5.66 -34.41
C ALA A 299 4.05 -6.20 -33.22
N VAL A 300 2.95 -6.91 -33.48
CA VAL A 300 2.15 -7.56 -32.41
C VAL A 300 2.99 -8.61 -31.67
N ALA A 301 3.75 -9.45 -32.39
CA ALA A 301 4.62 -10.44 -31.78
C ALA A 301 5.68 -9.80 -30.87
N TYR A 302 6.32 -8.72 -31.33
CA TYR A 302 7.33 -7.99 -30.55
C TYR A 302 6.77 -7.47 -29.22
N TYR A 303 5.62 -6.80 -29.24
CA TYR A 303 5.01 -6.24 -28.01
C TYR A 303 4.30 -7.27 -27.14
N MET A 304 3.84 -8.37 -27.71
CA MET A 304 3.22 -9.46 -26.95
C MET A 304 4.27 -10.34 -26.25
N ASP A 305 5.52 -10.39 -26.73
CA ASP A 305 6.57 -11.24 -26.14
C ASP A 305 7.13 -10.61 -24.86
N PRO A 306 6.88 -11.18 -23.67
CA PRO A 306 7.27 -10.51 -22.42
C PRO A 306 8.78 -10.39 -22.26
N ARG A 307 9.55 -11.28 -22.90
CA ARG A 307 11.02 -11.32 -22.83
C ARG A 307 11.66 -10.06 -23.42
N ASN A 308 10.99 -9.40 -24.36
CA ASN A 308 11.45 -8.12 -24.92
C ASN A 308 11.42 -6.97 -23.92
N PHE A 309 10.77 -7.16 -22.77
CA PHE A 309 10.52 -6.11 -21.79
C PHE A 309 10.96 -6.46 -20.36
N LEU A 310 11.72 -7.54 -20.19
CA LEU A 310 12.32 -7.89 -18.90
C LEU A 310 13.64 -7.13 -18.70
N ASN A 311 13.51 -5.84 -18.44
CA ASN A 311 14.59 -4.93 -18.05
C ASN A 311 14.06 -3.88 -17.08
N GLU A 312 14.97 -3.12 -16.47
CA GLU A 312 14.70 -2.15 -15.41
C GLU A 312 13.75 -1.02 -15.81
N ARG A 313 13.53 -0.82 -17.12
CA ARG A 313 12.69 0.25 -17.67
C ARG A 313 11.27 -0.19 -17.98
N THR A 314 11.11 -1.40 -18.49
CA THR A 314 9.88 -1.82 -19.19
C THR A 314 9.14 -2.97 -18.51
N ILE A 315 9.73 -3.57 -17.46
CA ILE A 315 9.10 -4.64 -16.68
C ILE A 315 7.82 -4.18 -15.98
N PHE A 316 7.65 -2.88 -15.73
CA PHE A 316 6.48 -2.31 -15.04
C PHE A 316 5.15 -2.53 -15.74
N GLN A 317 5.13 -2.94 -17.02
CA GLN A 317 3.88 -3.40 -17.65
C GLN A 317 3.34 -4.70 -17.01
N PHE A 318 4.20 -5.44 -16.30
CA PHE A 318 3.90 -6.65 -15.57
C PHE A 318 3.74 -6.41 -14.07
N GLU A 319 3.86 -5.16 -13.58
CA GLU A 319 3.65 -4.86 -12.16
C GLU A 319 2.22 -5.25 -11.75
N LEU A 320 2.11 -6.04 -10.69
CA LEU A 320 0.85 -6.57 -10.20
C LEU A 320 0.08 -5.48 -9.45
N GLN A 321 -1.04 -5.07 -10.02
CA GLN A 321 -1.86 -3.96 -9.54
C GLN A 321 -2.94 -4.38 -8.52
N GLU A 322 -3.06 -5.67 -8.21
CA GLU A 322 -3.97 -6.17 -7.18
C GLU A 322 -3.34 -6.13 -5.77
N TYR A 323 -4.19 -6.12 -4.75
CA TYR A 323 -3.77 -6.03 -3.36
C TYR A 323 -3.18 -7.36 -2.85
N GLN A 324 -1.86 -7.39 -2.74
CA GLN A 324 -1.11 -8.45 -2.07
C GLN A 324 -0.88 -8.14 -0.58
N LYS A 325 -1.75 -8.67 0.30
CA LYS A 325 -1.72 -8.35 1.75
C LYS A 325 -0.38 -8.63 2.44
N ASP A 326 0.36 -9.63 1.98
CA ASP A 326 1.60 -10.10 2.61
C ASP A 326 2.80 -9.22 2.21
N TYR A 327 2.65 -8.39 1.18
CA TYR A 327 3.73 -7.60 0.57
C TYR A 327 3.48 -6.09 0.69
N HIS A 328 2.23 -5.68 0.50
CA HIS A 328 1.82 -4.30 0.57
C HIS A 328 1.61 -3.89 2.03
N THR A 329 2.63 -3.25 2.59
CA THR A 329 2.64 -2.78 3.97
C THR A 329 2.35 -1.28 4.09
N LEU A 330 1.88 -0.85 5.26
CA LEU A 330 1.71 0.57 5.57
C LEU A 330 3.02 1.35 5.37
N SER A 331 4.15 0.75 5.75
CA SER A 331 5.47 1.36 5.61
C SER A 331 5.82 1.60 4.13
N GLY A 332 5.50 0.66 3.23
CA GLY A 332 5.71 0.85 1.79
C GLY A 332 4.92 2.03 1.23
N VAL A 333 3.66 2.19 1.66
CA VAL A 333 2.84 3.35 1.27
C VAL A 333 3.38 4.65 1.85
N GLU A 334 3.84 4.64 3.10
CA GLU A 334 4.47 5.82 3.72
C GLU A 334 5.71 6.29 2.93
N GLN A 335 6.51 5.36 2.40
CA GLN A 335 7.65 5.67 1.53
C GLN A 335 7.21 6.34 0.21
N ILE A 336 6.16 5.85 -0.44
CA ILE A 336 5.58 6.46 -1.66
C ILE A 336 5.20 7.93 -1.44
N LEU A 337 4.60 8.21 -0.28
CA LEU A 337 4.10 9.52 0.07
C LEU A 337 5.17 10.47 0.62
N LEU A 338 6.41 10.02 0.84
CA LEU A 338 7.50 10.91 1.28
C LEU A 338 7.69 12.08 0.29
N ASN A 339 8.12 13.22 0.82
CA ASN A 339 8.31 14.46 0.08
C ASN A 339 7.04 14.95 -0.64
N THR A 340 5.87 14.70 -0.05
CA THR A 340 4.58 15.23 -0.51
C THR A 340 3.82 15.84 0.68
N PRO A 341 2.79 16.68 0.43
CA PRO A 341 1.89 17.17 1.48
C PRO A 341 1.14 16.07 2.24
N PHE A 342 1.11 14.85 1.70
CA PHE A 342 0.45 13.71 2.31
C PHE A 342 1.35 12.93 3.29
N ALA A 343 2.66 13.19 3.29
CA ALA A 343 3.63 12.53 4.16
C ALA A 343 3.27 12.72 5.64
N SER A 344 2.90 11.64 6.34
CA SER A 344 2.45 11.66 7.76
C SER A 344 1.25 12.55 8.08
N ALA A 345 0.71 13.28 7.09
CA ALA A 345 -0.41 14.19 7.26
C ALA A 345 -1.69 13.42 7.60
N LYS A 346 -2.55 14.06 8.38
CA LYS A 346 -3.84 13.51 8.80
C LYS A 346 -4.96 14.39 8.30
N PHE A 347 -6.05 13.77 7.89
CA PHE A 347 -7.27 14.47 7.52
C PHE A 347 -8.44 13.95 8.38
N SER A 348 -9.47 14.78 8.50
CA SER A 348 -10.72 14.42 9.15
C SER A 348 -11.68 13.83 8.12
N TYR A 349 -12.48 12.84 8.53
CA TYR A 349 -13.53 12.26 7.70
C TYR A 349 -14.69 11.80 8.57
N THR A 350 -15.84 11.57 7.96
CA THR A 350 -16.98 10.91 8.62
C THR A 350 -16.91 9.43 8.34
N ASP A 351 -16.66 8.62 9.36
CA ASP A 351 -16.57 7.16 9.27
C ASP A 351 -17.90 6.60 8.71
N PRO A 352 -17.89 5.93 7.55
CA PRO A 352 -19.12 5.44 6.91
C PRO A 352 -19.83 4.35 7.73
N LEU A 353 -19.13 3.67 8.65
CA LEU A 353 -19.73 2.61 9.48
C LEU A 353 -20.38 3.17 10.74
N THR A 354 -19.84 4.26 11.30
CA THR A 354 -20.28 4.79 12.60
C THR A 354 -20.97 6.15 12.52
N GLY A 355 -20.86 6.85 11.39
CA GLY A 355 -21.35 8.22 11.21
C GLY A 355 -20.60 9.26 12.03
N LYS A 356 -19.50 8.90 12.70
CA LYS A 356 -18.75 9.79 13.60
C LYS A 356 -17.54 10.41 12.91
N SER A 357 -17.19 11.62 13.35
CA SER A 357 -15.93 12.25 12.92
C SER A 357 -14.74 11.44 13.43
N ALA A 358 -13.83 11.13 12.51
CA ALA A 358 -12.60 10.40 12.74
C ALA A 358 -11.42 11.08 12.04
N LYS A 359 -10.20 10.64 12.36
CA LYS A 359 -8.96 11.11 11.71
C LYS A 359 -8.08 9.93 11.35
N MET A 360 -7.48 9.96 10.16
CA MET A 360 -6.46 8.99 9.75
C MET A 360 -5.37 9.65 8.92
N THR A 361 -4.26 8.94 8.71
CA THR A 361 -3.22 9.38 7.77
C THR A 361 -3.59 8.98 6.34
N TYR A 362 -3.06 9.68 5.35
CA TYR A 362 -3.21 9.31 3.93
C TYR A 362 -2.71 7.90 3.64
N ALA A 363 -1.58 7.48 4.24
CA ALA A 363 -1.08 6.12 4.08
C ALA A 363 -2.09 5.07 4.57
N ASN A 364 -2.75 5.30 5.72
CA ASN A 364 -3.82 4.40 6.20
C ASN A 364 -5.06 4.44 5.30
N ALA A 365 -5.36 5.58 4.65
CA ALA A 365 -6.46 5.67 3.70
C ALA A 365 -6.20 4.79 2.46
N TYR A 366 -4.99 4.82 1.89
CA TYR A 366 -4.63 3.91 0.78
C TYR A 366 -4.60 2.44 1.20
N MET A 367 -4.11 2.12 2.40
CA MET A 367 -4.21 0.74 2.91
C MET A 367 -5.67 0.31 3.07
N THR A 368 -6.55 1.20 3.53
CA THR A 368 -7.99 0.92 3.63
C THR A 368 -8.61 0.77 2.24
N ALA A 369 -8.23 1.61 1.29
CA ALA A 369 -8.66 1.55 -0.09
C ALA A 369 -8.31 0.18 -0.69
N ALA A 370 -7.07 -0.28 -0.53
CA ALA A 370 -6.63 -1.58 -1.01
C ALA A 370 -7.45 -2.76 -0.46
N VAL A 371 -7.72 -2.77 0.84
CA VAL A 371 -8.55 -3.81 1.47
C VAL A 371 -9.98 -3.80 0.92
N ASN A 372 -10.56 -2.63 0.64
CA ASN A 372 -11.94 -2.52 0.18
C ASN A 372 -12.11 -2.68 -1.33
N SER A 373 -11.07 -2.36 -2.12
CA SER A 373 -11.14 -2.38 -3.58
C SER A 373 -10.42 -3.57 -4.22
N GLY A 374 -9.55 -4.26 -3.50
CA GLY A 374 -8.68 -5.29 -4.08
C GLY A 374 -7.50 -4.74 -4.89
N VAL A 375 -7.26 -3.43 -4.89
CA VAL A 375 -6.20 -2.77 -5.67
C VAL A 375 -4.96 -2.50 -4.82
N SER A 376 -3.77 -2.64 -5.39
CA SER A 376 -2.49 -2.35 -4.74
C SER A 376 -2.48 -0.93 -4.15
N PRO A 377 -2.17 -0.76 -2.85
CA PRO A 377 -2.07 0.55 -2.24
C PRO A 377 -0.83 1.31 -2.73
N ILE A 378 0.19 0.61 -3.22
CA ILE A 378 1.36 1.23 -3.86
C ILE A 378 0.96 1.82 -5.21
N HIS A 379 0.23 1.06 -6.04
CA HIS A 379 -0.34 1.55 -7.29
C HIS A 379 -1.23 2.78 -7.05
N LEU A 380 -2.17 2.69 -6.10
CA LEU A 380 -3.10 3.78 -5.77
C LEU A 380 -2.36 5.04 -5.29
N ALA A 381 -1.41 4.90 -4.36
CA ALA A 381 -0.67 6.02 -3.81
C ALA A 381 0.25 6.67 -4.86
N SER A 382 0.92 5.85 -5.69
CA SER A 382 1.79 6.33 -6.78
C SER A 382 0.99 7.10 -7.83
N ARG A 383 -0.13 6.53 -8.29
CA ARG A 383 -1.04 7.19 -9.23
C ARG A 383 -1.57 8.50 -8.68
N SER A 384 -2.11 8.49 -7.46
CA SER A 384 -2.62 9.73 -6.87
C SER A 384 -1.52 10.79 -6.73
N LYS A 385 -0.31 10.41 -6.29
CA LYS A 385 0.83 11.33 -6.22
C LYS A 385 1.10 11.97 -7.58
N GLN A 386 1.16 11.20 -8.65
CA GLN A 386 1.39 11.70 -10.01
C GLN A 386 0.26 12.64 -10.48
N GLU A 387 -0.98 12.34 -10.12
CA GLU A 387 -2.17 13.09 -10.57
C GLU A 387 -2.37 14.42 -9.84
N VAL A 388 -2.04 14.49 -8.54
CA VAL A 388 -2.49 15.61 -7.70
C VAL A 388 -1.38 16.34 -6.95
N VAL A 389 -0.16 15.81 -6.86
CA VAL A 389 0.94 16.49 -6.17
C VAL A 389 1.68 17.38 -7.16
N THR A 390 1.69 18.70 -6.92
CA THR A 390 2.34 19.69 -7.79
C THR A 390 3.71 20.12 -7.28
N SER A 391 3.97 19.95 -5.97
CA SER A 391 5.30 20.11 -5.36
C SER A 391 5.33 19.38 -4.00
N ALA A 392 6.48 19.41 -3.32
CA ALA A 392 6.60 18.83 -1.98
C ALA A 392 5.63 19.44 -0.94
N THR A 393 5.11 20.64 -1.19
CA THR A 393 4.23 21.39 -0.27
C THR A 393 2.87 21.76 -0.86
N THR A 394 2.60 21.46 -2.14
CA THR A 394 1.36 21.87 -2.82
C THR A 394 0.69 20.71 -3.57
N VAL A 395 -0.62 20.81 -3.69
CA VAL A 395 -1.49 19.87 -4.42
C VAL A 395 -2.36 20.62 -5.43
N SER A 396 -2.95 19.90 -6.38
CA SER A 396 -3.94 20.42 -7.31
C SER A 396 -5.22 20.86 -6.60
N GLY A 397 -6.00 21.70 -7.28
CA GLY A 397 -7.33 22.11 -6.80
C GLY A 397 -8.35 20.96 -6.71
N SER A 398 -8.09 19.82 -7.37
CA SER A 398 -8.97 18.65 -7.31
C SER A 398 -8.95 17.95 -5.95
N VAL A 399 -7.98 18.23 -5.08
CA VAL A 399 -7.87 17.60 -3.75
C VAL A 399 -7.72 18.58 -2.60
N SER A 400 -7.82 19.89 -2.86
CA SER A 400 -7.73 20.91 -1.80
C SER A 400 -9.02 21.03 -0.98
N GLY A 401 -10.16 20.62 -1.54
CA GLY A 401 -11.50 20.87 -0.97
C GLY A 401 -11.92 22.34 -1.05
N THR A 402 -11.13 23.20 -1.69
CA THR A 402 -11.36 24.65 -1.79
C THR A 402 -11.74 25.10 -3.19
N HIS A 403 -12.09 24.17 -4.08
CA HIS A 403 -12.50 24.48 -5.45
C HIS A 403 -13.76 25.36 -5.45
N LYS A 404 -13.75 26.46 -6.22
CA LYS A 404 -14.84 27.47 -6.21
C LYS A 404 -16.21 26.90 -6.57
N GLN A 405 -16.27 26.01 -7.57
CA GLN A 405 -17.53 25.44 -8.05
C GLN A 405 -17.98 24.20 -7.25
N TYR A 406 -17.05 23.51 -6.58
CA TYR A 406 -17.32 22.26 -5.87
C TYR A 406 -16.60 22.25 -4.51
N PRO A 407 -16.94 23.19 -3.61
CA PRO A 407 -16.31 23.27 -2.30
C PRO A 407 -16.57 22.00 -1.49
N GLY A 408 -15.55 21.50 -0.80
CA GLY A 408 -15.62 20.27 0.00
C GLY A 408 -15.61 18.97 -0.80
N ILE A 409 -15.44 19.01 -2.13
CA ILE A 409 -15.33 17.82 -2.97
C ILE A 409 -13.87 17.53 -3.30
N TYR A 410 -13.52 16.24 -3.30
CA TYR A 410 -12.17 15.75 -3.51
C TYR A 410 -12.14 14.70 -4.62
N ASN A 411 -11.11 14.70 -5.46
CA ASN A 411 -10.88 13.70 -6.50
C ASN A 411 -9.37 13.37 -6.60
N PHE A 412 -8.95 12.32 -5.89
CA PHE A 412 -7.53 11.91 -5.79
C PHE A 412 -6.96 11.18 -7.01
N TYR A 413 -7.80 10.85 -7.99
CA TYR A 413 -7.43 10.06 -9.16
C TYR A 413 -7.88 10.68 -10.49
N ASN A 414 -8.33 11.94 -10.46
CA ASN A 414 -8.88 12.66 -11.61
C ASN A 414 -9.96 11.86 -12.39
N ILE A 415 -10.74 11.03 -11.69
CA ILE A 415 -11.81 10.24 -12.32
C ILE A 415 -12.89 11.17 -12.87
N GLY A 416 -13.25 11.01 -14.14
CA GLY A 416 -14.20 11.90 -14.82
C GLY A 416 -13.60 13.22 -15.33
N ALA A 417 -12.28 13.42 -15.21
CA ALA A 417 -11.59 14.58 -15.78
C ALA A 417 -11.36 14.43 -17.30
N THR A 418 -12.44 14.46 -18.09
CA THR A 418 -12.36 14.41 -19.56
C THR A 418 -11.84 15.73 -20.15
N SER A 419 -11.24 15.68 -21.35
CA SER A 419 -10.63 16.83 -22.04
C SER A 419 -11.58 18.03 -22.23
N GLY A 420 -11.11 19.24 -21.91
CA GLY A 420 -11.84 20.52 -22.03
C GLY A 420 -11.13 21.68 -21.31
N LYS A 421 -11.73 22.89 -21.30
CA LYS A 421 -11.14 24.11 -20.69
C LYS A 421 -10.80 24.00 -19.18
N ASP A 422 -11.43 23.08 -18.45
CA ASP A 422 -11.13 22.80 -17.03
C ASP A 422 -11.38 21.32 -16.68
N ALA A 423 -10.39 20.46 -16.96
CA ALA A 423 -10.48 19.02 -16.70
C ALA A 423 -10.69 18.70 -15.21
N ALA A 424 -10.12 19.50 -14.30
CA ALA A 424 -10.27 19.31 -12.86
C ALA A 424 -11.72 19.58 -12.40
N ALA A 425 -12.37 20.62 -12.93
CA ALA A 425 -13.77 20.90 -12.65
C ALA A 425 -14.71 19.77 -13.12
N ASN A 426 -14.44 19.14 -14.27
CA ASN A 426 -15.20 17.98 -14.74
C ASN A 426 -15.05 16.78 -13.81
N GLY A 427 -13.82 16.48 -13.37
CA GLY A 427 -13.58 15.42 -12.40
C GLY A 427 -14.28 15.69 -11.05
N LEU A 428 -14.31 16.94 -10.59
CA LEU A 428 -15.01 17.32 -9.36
C LEU A 428 -16.54 17.27 -9.52
N LYS A 429 -17.08 17.60 -10.69
CA LYS A 429 -18.50 17.42 -11.01
C LYS A 429 -18.93 15.96 -10.93
N TRP A 430 -18.11 15.06 -11.49
CA TRP A 430 -18.37 13.63 -11.41
C TRP A 430 -18.28 13.13 -9.97
N ALA A 431 -17.32 13.63 -9.19
CA ALA A 431 -17.14 13.28 -7.78
C ALA A 431 -18.24 13.82 -6.85
N SER A 432 -18.93 14.90 -7.23
CA SER A 432 -19.97 15.56 -6.42
C SER A 432 -21.36 14.94 -6.57
N THR A 433 -21.54 13.97 -7.45
CA THR A 433 -22.85 13.37 -7.78
C THR A 433 -22.78 11.84 -7.86
N GLY A 434 -23.91 11.17 -7.60
CA GLY A 434 -24.06 9.71 -7.63
C GLY A 434 -23.93 9.03 -6.27
N ASP A 435 -24.28 7.75 -6.23
CA ASP A 435 -24.37 6.88 -5.04
C ASP A 435 -23.42 5.67 -5.09
N THR A 436 -22.78 5.43 -6.24
CA THR A 436 -21.76 4.39 -6.40
C THR A 436 -20.39 4.87 -5.92
N TYR A 437 -19.53 3.92 -5.52
CA TYR A 437 -18.13 4.20 -5.16
C TYR A 437 -17.98 5.27 -4.08
N MET A 438 -18.86 5.27 -3.09
CA MET A 438 -18.84 6.20 -1.96
C MET A 438 -19.00 7.67 -2.33
N ARG A 439 -19.56 7.97 -3.52
CA ARG A 439 -19.93 9.33 -3.90
C ARG A 439 -21.16 9.80 -3.12
N PRO A 440 -21.31 11.12 -2.90
CA PRO A 440 -20.36 12.19 -3.24
C PRO A 440 -19.08 12.15 -2.40
N TRP A 441 -17.94 12.51 -2.99
CA TRP A 441 -16.63 12.48 -2.34
C TRP A 441 -16.36 13.72 -1.48
N THR A 442 -17.12 13.84 -0.39
CA THR A 442 -17.14 15.00 0.52
C THR A 442 -15.97 15.08 1.50
N ASP A 443 -15.05 14.12 1.45
CA ASP A 443 -13.81 14.12 2.23
C ASP A 443 -12.74 13.26 1.53
N PRO A 444 -11.46 13.38 1.94
CA PRO A 444 -10.39 12.61 1.33
C PRO A 444 -10.55 11.08 1.46
N TYR A 445 -11.20 10.58 2.52
CA TYR A 445 -11.40 9.13 2.69
C TYR A 445 -12.33 8.58 1.62
N ARG A 446 -13.49 9.23 1.41
CA ARG A 446 -14.45 8.83 0.36
C ARG A 446 -13.81 8.89 -1.03
N SER A 447 -13.03 9.93 -1.30
CA SER A 447 -12.35 10.07 -2.60
C SER A 447 -11.28 8.99 -2.84
N ILE A 448 -10.44 8.71 -1.84
CA ILE A 448 -9.37 7.71 -1.95
C ILE A 448 -9.94 6.29 -2.00
N VAL A 449 -10.83 5.92 -1.07
CA VAL A 449 -11.39 4.57 -1.02
C VAL A 449 -12.38 4.35 -2.15
N GLY A 450 -13.28 5.30 -2.39
CA GLY A 450 -14.25 5.25 -3.47
C GLY A 450 -13.60 5.23 -4.85
N GLY A 451 -12.62 6.11 -5.09
CA GLY A 451 -11.87 6.13 -6.33
C GLY A 451 -11.11 4.83 -6.58
N ALA A 452 -10.56 4.21 -5.54
CA ALA A 452 -9.93 2.89 -5.66
C ALA A 452 -10.94 1.78 -6.03
N MET A 453 -12.17 1.82 -5.49
CA MET A 453 -13.23 0.89 -5.88
C MET A 453 -13.59 1.05 -7.36
N TYR A 454 -13.65 2.29 -7.86
CA TYR A 454 -13.86 2.57 -9.28
C TYR A 454 -12.72 1.97 -10.13
N ILE A 455 -11.47 2.26 -9.78
CA ILE A 455 -10.27 1.75 -10.48
C ILE A 455 -10.25 0.21 -10.52
N GLY A 456 -10.54 -0.44 -9.38
CA GLY A 456 -10.51 -1.90 -9.30
C GLY A 456 -11.60 -2.58 -10.12
N SER A 457 -12.79 -1.99 -10.19
CA SER A 457 -13.99 -2.64 -10.75
C SER A 457 -13.93 -2.99 -12.24
N GLY A 458 -13.20 -2.19 -13.03
CA GLY A 458 -13.20 -2.33 -14.49
C GLY A 458 -12.31 -3.48 -14.99
N TYR A 459 -11.10 -3.59 -14.44
CA TYR A 459 -10.01 -4.38 -15.02
C TYR A 459 -9.34 -5.29 -14.00
N ILE A 460 -8.74 -4.70 -12.95
CA ILE A 460 -7.95 -5.40 -11.93
C ILE A 460 -8.76 -6.53 -11.28
N ASN A 461 -9.96 -6.24 -10.80
CA ASN A 461 -10.81 -7.24 -10.13
C ASN A 461 -11.44 -8.27 -11.08
N LYS A 462 -11.29 -8.08 -12.40
CA LYS A 462 -11.67 -9.08 -13.42
C LYS A 462 -10.50 -9.98 -13.83
N GLY A 463 -9.33 -9.81 -13.22
CA GLY A 463 -8.11 -10.56 -13.50
C GLY A 463 -7.16 -9.87 -14.49
N GLN A 464 -7.52 -8.71 -15.04
CA GLN A 464 -6.60 -7.88 -15.84
C GLN A 464 -5.78 -6.99 -14.91
N ASN A 465 -4.94 -7.62 -14.08
CA ASN A 465 -4.26 -7.01 -12.94
C ASN A 465 -2.82 -6.56 -13.24
N THR A 466 -2.46 -6.47 -14.52
CA THR A 466 -1.24 -5.81 -15.02
C THR A 466 -1.59 -5.03 -16.28
N ILE A 467 -0.80 -4.01 -16.63
CA ILE A 467 -1.05 -3.21 -17.84
C ILE A 467 -0.94 -4.08 -19.11
N TYR A 468 -0.07 -5.07 -19.08
CA TYR A 468 -0.01 -6.07 -20.14
C TYR A 468 -1.34 -6.82 -20.30
N LEU A 469 -1.93 -7.29 -19.19
CA LEU A 469 -3.21 -8.00 -19.23
C LEU A 469 -4.38 -7.07 -19.57
N GLU A 470 -4.32 -5.79 -19.23
CA GLU A 470 -5.27 -4.78 -19.71
C GLU A 470 -5.15 -4.56 -21.23
N LYS A 471 -3.94 -4.64 -21.79
CA LYS A 471 -3.69 -4.42 -23.22
C LYS A 471 -4.04 -5.62 -24.10
N PHE A 472 -3.60 -6.82 -23.73
CA PHE A 472 -3.77 -8.02 -24.56
C PHE A 472 -4.94 -8.90 -24.11
N ASN A 473 -5.40 -8.75 -22.86
CA ASN A 473 -6.36 -9.61 -22.19
C ASN A 473 -6.23 -11.09 -22.57
N VAL A 474 -5.12 -11.69 -22.16
CA VAL A 474 -4.90 -13.14 -22.28
C VAL A 474 -5.42 -13.92 -21.08
N THR A 475 -6.29 -13.28 -20.29
CA THR A 475 -6.94 -13.93 -19.14
C THR A 475 -8.03 -14.89 -19.58
N ALA A 476 -8.60 -15.65 -18.65
CA ALA A 476 -9.74 -16.53 -18.95
C ALA A 476 -11.04 -15.74 -19.20
N THR A 477 -11.18 -14.56 -18.59
CA THR A 477 -12.38 -13.73 -18.65
C THR A 477 -12.33 -12.81 -19.87
N ASP A 478 -13.38 -12.85 -20.71
CA ASP A 478 -13.52 -12.02 -21.91
C ASP A 478 -12.27 -12.04 -22.82
N ARG A 479 -11.57 -13.18 -22.88
CA ARG A 479 -10.26 -13.32 -23.50
C ARG A 479 -10.19 -12.65 -24.89
N TYR A 480 -9.14 -11.87 -25.09
CA TYR A 480 -8.86 -11.04 -26.26
C TYR A 480 -9.94 -9.98 -26.58
N ASN A 481 -10.90 -9.77 -25.69
CA ASN A 481 -11.86 -8.68 -25.71
C ASN A 481 -11.65 -7.85 -24.44
N HIS A 482 -12.42 -6.76 -24.26
CA HIS A 482 -12.27 -5.88 -23.10
C HIS A 482 -10.81 -5.42 -22.89
N GLN A 483 -10.14 -5.07 -23.99
CA GLN A 483 -8.78 -4.52 -23.97
C GLN A 483 -8.89 -3.02 -23.72
N TYR A 484 -8.12 -2.51 -22.77
CA TYR A 484 -8.13 -1.10 -22.38
C TYR A 484 -7.62 -0.18 -23.50
N MET A 485 -6.76 -0.70 -24.38
CA MET A 485 -6.04 0.08 -25.39
C MET A 485 -5.91 -0.65 -26.73
N THR A 486 -6.12 0.07 -27.83
CA THR A 486 -5.90 -0.41 -29.20
C THR A 486 -4.46 -0.23 -29.66
N ASN A 487 -3.77 0.82 -29.20
CA ASN A 487 -2.34 1.03 -29.49
C ASN A 487 -1.48 -0.11 -28.92
N VAL A 488 -0.79 -0.83 -29.79
CA VAL A 488 0.07 -1.97 -29.43
C VAL A 488 1.24 -1.58 -28.52
N GLU A 489 1.70 -0.33 -28.58
CA GLU A 489 2.83 0.18 -27.79
C GLU A 489 2.41 0.68 -26.39
N ALA A 490 1.12 0.66 -26.08
CA ALA A 490 0.59 1.42 -24.95
C ALA A 490 1.07 0.88 -23.60
N ALA A 491 1.08 -0.44 -23.41
CA ALA A 491 1.54 -1.05 -22.15
C ALA A 491 3.00 -0.70 -21.85
N ASN A 492 3.87 -0.78 -22.86
CA ASN A 492 5.27 -0.35 -22.75
C ASN A 492 5.40 1.15 -22.47
N SER A 493 4.59 1.98 -23.12
CA SER A 493 4.61 3.43 -22.91
C SER A 493 4.20 3.83 -21.49
N GLU A 494 3.20 3.15 -20.92
CA GLU A 494 2.79 3.36 -19.53
C GLU A 494 3.85 2.81 -18.54
N ALA A 495 4.46 1.66 -18.83
CA ALA A 495 5.53 1.11 -18.00
C ALA A 495 6.69 2.11 -17.81
N LEU A 496 7.10 2.80 -18.87
CA LEU A 496 8.15 3.83 -18.80
C LEU A 496 7.76 5.01 -17.90
N LYS A 497 6.48 5.40 -17.87
CA LYS A 497 6.00 6.47 -16.98
C LYS A 497 6.03 6.01 -15.52
N ILE A 498 5.58 4.77 -15.28
CA ILE A 498 5.56 4.17 -13.93
C ILE A 498 6.97 4.02 -13.39
N GLN A 499 7.88 3.47 -14.21
CA GLN A 499 9.29 3.35 -13.85
C GLN A 499 9.88 4.71 -13.44
N LYS A 500 9.64 5.74 -14.24
CA LYS A 500 10.12 7.09 -13.95
C LYS A 500 9.51 7.65 -12.67
N ALA A 501 8.25 7.34 -12.36
CA ALA A 501 7.61 7.74 -11.11
C ALA A 501 8.27 7.08 -9.89
N TYR A 502 8.59 5.78 -9.96
CA TYR A 502 9.34 5.09 -8.90
C TYR A 502 10.77 5.62 -8.78
N GLN A 503 11.47 5.83 -9.90
CA GLN A 503 12.82 6.37 -9.94
C GLN A 503 12.88 7.76 -9.30
N ASN A 504 12.01 8.68 -9.71
CA ASN A 504 11.94 10.05 -9.17
C ASN A 504 11.57 10.08 -7.68
N SER A 505 10.93 9.02 -7.19
CA SER A 505 10.58 8.88 -5.77
C SER A 505 11.69 8.23 -4.94
N GLY A 506 12.75 7.71 -5.56
CA GLY A 506 13.84 7.00 -4.87
C GLY A 506 13.41 5.63 -4.34
N LEU A 507 12.44 4.97 -4.98
CA LEU A 507 11.73 3.81 -4.42
C LEU A 507 12.05 2.48 -5.11
N LEU A 508 12.84 2.50 -6.18
CA LEU A 508 13.12 1.30 -6.96
C LEU A 508 13.84 0.20 -6.17
N THR A 509 14.77 0.56 -5.30
CA THR A 509 15.63 -0.41 -4.58
C THR A 509 14.98 -0.98 -3.32
N ASP A 510 14.14 -0.20 -2.63
CA ASP A 510 13.70 -0.55 -1.27
C ASP A 510 12.22 -0.97 -1.21
N THR A 511 11.50 -0.81 -2.32
CA THR A 511 10.07 -1.15 -2.43
C THR A 511 9.92 -2.59 -2.92
N PRO A 512 9.10 -3.42 -2.26
CA PRO A 512 8.83 -4.75 -2.74
C PRO A 512 7.83 -4.63 -3.89
N LEU A 513 8.28 -4.90 -5.11
CA LEU A 513 7.43 -4.89 -6.29
C LEU A 513 7.22 -6.33 -6.76
N VAL A 514 5.97 -6.68 -7.04
CA VAL A 514 5.63 -8.00 -7.56
C VAL A 514 5.30 -7.85 -9.04
N PHE A 515 6.01 -8.60 -9.88
CA PHE A 515 5.77 -8.63 -11.32
C PHE A 515 5.15 -9.97 -11.71
N SER A 516 4.02 -9.93 -12.41
CA SER A 516 3.30 -11.08 -12.92
C SER A 516 3.49 -11.19 -14.43
N ILE A 517 4.45 -12.02 -14.82
CA ILE A 517 4.97 -12.13 -16.18
C ILE A 517 4.16 -13.19 -16.94
N PRO A 518 3.47 -12.85 -18.04
CA PRO A 518 2.69 -13.81 -18.78
C PRO A 518 3.57 -14.87 -19.45
N VAL A 519 3.16 -16.13 -19.34
CA VAL A 519 3.82 -17.26 -19.98
C VAL A 519 2.85 -17.95 -20.93
N TYR A 520 3.29 -18.11 -22.18
CA TYR A 520 2.54 -18.81 -23.22
C TYR A 520 3.11 -20.21 -23.42
N LYS A 521 2.24 -21.16 -23.79
CA LYS A 521 2.66 -22.49 -24.19
C LYS A 521 3.34 -22.44 -25.55
N ASN A 522 4.38 -23.25 -25.74
CA ASN A 522 5.10 -23.40 -27.01
C ASN A 522 5.60 -22.05 -27.58
N MET A 523 6.22 -21.23 -26.73
CA MET A 523 6.91 -20.03 -27.20
C MET A 523 8.13 -20.40 -28.05
N PRO A 524 8.50 -19.55 -29.03
CA PRO A 524 9.76 -19.71 -29.75
C PRO A 524 10.96 -19.58 -28.79
N ASP A 525 12.07 -20.24 -29.08
CA ASP A 525 13.26 -20.21 -28.23
C ASP A 525 13.85 -18.80 -28.07
N THR A 526 13.80 -18.00 -29.14
CA THR A 526 14.25 -16.60 -29.13
C THR A 526 13.09 -15.62 -29.00
N PRO A 527 13.30 -14.45 -28.36
CA PRO A 527 12.33 -13.37 -28.35
C PRO A 527 11.95 -12.91 -29.77
N ALA A 528 10.71 -12.46 -29.94
CA ALA A 528 10.26 -11.87 -31.20
C ALA A 528 11.12 -10.65 -31.55
N ALA A 529 11.69 -10.62 -32.77
CA ALA A 529 12.55 -9.55 -33.22
C ALA A 529 11.79 -8.22 -33.34
N ILE A 530 12.50 -7.12 -33.05
CA ILE A 530 11.99 -5.78 -33.32
C ILE A 530 11.86 -5.59 -34.85
N PRO A 531 10.70 -5.15 -35.37
CA PRO A 531 10.57 -4.81 -36.78
C PRO A 531 11.58 -3.73 -37.19
N SER A 532 12.03 -3.77 -38.45
CA SER A 532 13.02 -2.81 -38.96
C SER A 532 12.53 -1.36 -38.81
N LYS A 533 13.48 -0.44 -38.59
CA LYS A 533 13.18 0.99 -38.40
C LYS A 533 12.51 1.62 -39.60
#